data_AF-A0A1D2M346-F1
#
_entry.id   AF-A0A1D2M346-F1
#
_cell.length_a   1.000
_cell.length_b   1.000
_cell.length_c   1.000
_cell.angle_alpha   90.00
_cell.angle_beta   90.00
_cell.angle_gamma   90.00
#
_symmetry.space_group_name_H-M   'P 1'
#
loop_
_entity.id
_entity.type
_entity.pdbx_description
1 polymer ?
#
loop_
_entity_poly.entity_id
_entity_poly.type
_entity_poly.pdbx_seq_one_letter_code
_entity_poly.pdbx_strand_id
1 'polypeptide(L)'
;VLRLAKRSGINGLLLEWEDTFLGKVTSQIYPYREEAEEIVAYAERTLGLEVIPLVQTFGHVEFVLKMEQFRHLENWKEIPKHFVLQKVERLFWICHKNSKLIHIGCDEVYTCASDYRDELFLKHVIDVASYVRSKARIPIIWDDMLRSIPIRKLNDSGIGQLVEPMVWVYAEDVDRFVGWESWEKYAEVFPTIWAAAAFKGAFGETLSIPPAMLIMFKGGLMYSHGNHPSGLMVLTGWMRYDHFSVLCELLPGAVPSLVYTSLTLSTHRARSLEATTISPSSSSSSIAPIPSGSNNNEILSSSSVTSSSLSSSSNNGLDPISITTDDPLSQPSPRIFRRSARNFRSIPHPRILMANRDGFSNQRLHAREIVTQPVIFDKGEIVSRLFEEILVCPNHPQQIFRVRSLLDDIWELEAKISRKRGWVTPYNIRHNYSLPLRVDEVVFSQVPRLQRHLVILANSVVNSLKPIFPTETILEWIEQNMWEAWKALDKLEKAGDTLRNIQVWPRRPVPSPQKMVDDLRLTALDDSENTVDTELKK
;
A
#
# COMPACT_ATOMS: atom_id res chain seq x y z
N VAL A 1 -13.66 -13.97 0.45
CA VAL A 1 -13.10 -12.85 1.25
C VAL A 1 -14.05 -12.37 2.35
N LEU A 2 -15.26 -11.88 2.06
CA LEU A 2 -16.17 -11.30 3.08
C LEU A 2 -16.47 -12.23 4.28
N ARG A 3 -16.70 -13.54 4.05
CA ARG A 3 -16.87 -14.53 5.12
C ARG A 3 -15.64 -14.60 6.04
N LEU A 4 -14.44 -14.58 5.46
CA LEU A 4 -13.19 -14.62 6.22
C LEU A 4 -13.00 -13.35 7.02
N ALA A 5 -13.26 -12.18 6.42
CA ALA A 5 -13.26 -10.89 7.10
C ALA A 5 -14.17 -10.94 8.34
N LYS A 6 -15.44 -11.37 8.18
CA LYS A 6 -16.40 -11.53 9.29
C LYS A 6 -15.86 -12.46 10.39
N ARG A 7 -15.35 -13.64 10.03
CA ARG A 7 -14.77 -14.61 10.97
C ARG A 7 -13.54 -14.06 11.71
N SER A 8 -12.76 -13.21 11.05
CA SER A 8 -11.58 -12.56 11.65
C SER A 8 -11.92 -11.39 12.60
N GLY A 9 -13.21 -11.04 12.71
CA GLY A 9 -13.72 -10.01 13.64
C GLY A 9 -14.16 -8.70 12.99
N ILE A 10 -14.12 -8.60 11.65
CA ILE A 10 -14.66 -7.44 10.94
C ILE A 10 -16.19 -7.44 11.03
N ASN A 11 -16.77 -6.29 11.37
CA ASN A 11 -18.22 -6.11 11.53
C ASN A 11 -18.85 -5.16 10.51
N GLY A 12 -18.05 -4.49 9.67
CA GLY A 12 -18.52 -3.59 8.62
C GLY A 12 -17.76 -3.74 7.31
N LEU A 13 -18.29 -3.14 6.25
CA LEU A 13 -17.72 -3.13 4.91
C LEU A 13 -17.80 -1.71 4.36
N LEU A 14 -16.65 -1.04 4.23
CA LEU A 14 -16.52 0.22 3.51
C LEU A 14 -16.33 -0.08 2.02
N LEU A 15 -17.20 0.47 1.16
CA LEU A 15 -17.13 0.28 -0.30
C LEU A 15 -16.96 1.61 -1.00
N GLU A 16 -15.79 1.84 -1.57
CA GLU A 16 -15.53 3.00 -2.43
C GLU A 16 -16.09 2.78 -3.83
N TRP A 17 -16.92 3.73 -4.22
CA TRP A 17 -17.47 3.85 -5.55
C TRP A 17 -16.79 5.04 -6.23
N GLU A 18 -16.01 4.72 -7.25
CA GLU A 18 -15.55 5.69 -8.24
C GLU A 18 -16.76 6.16 -9.10
N ASP A 19 -16.59 6.25 -10.41
CA ASP A 19 -17.65 6.65 -11.34
C ASP A 19 -18.21 5.47 -12.14
N THR A 20 -17.77 4.24 -11.83
CA THR A 20 -18.34 2.99 -12.37
C THR A 20 -19.85 2.88 -12.11
N PHE A 21 -20.34 3.56 -11.06
CA PHE A 21 -21.75 3.70 -10.69
C PHE A 21 -22.53 4.79 -11.43
N LEU A 22 -21.88 5.61 -12.26
CA LEU A 22 -22.52 6.77 -12.89
C LEU A 22 -23.01 6.52 -14.32
N GLY A 23 -22.67 5.37 -14.92
CA GLY A 23 -22.94 5.09 -16.33
C GLY A 23 -22.34 6.20 -17.23
N LYS A 24 -22.65 6.21 -18.52
CA LYS A 24 -22.62 7.52 -19.20
C LYS A 24 -23.65 8.37 -18.46
N VAL A 25 -23.33 9.60 -18.10
CA VAL A 25 -24.27 10.56 -17.48
C VAL A 25 -25.60 10.67 -18.28
N THR A 26 -25.60 10.22 -19.54
CA THR A 26 -26.73 10.12 -20.47
C THR A 26 -27.42 8.74 -20.59
N SER A 27 -26.86 7.64 -20.08
CA SER A 27 -27.44 6.29 -20.19
C SER A 27 -27.79 5.69 -18.83
N GLN A 28 -29.06 5.33 -18.62
CA GLN A 28 -29.59 4.64 -17.42
C GLN A 28 -29.06 3.20 -17.21
N ILE A 29 -28.06 2.77 -17.98
CA ILE A 29 -27.50 1.42 -17.93
C ILE A 29 -26.19 1.46 -17.14
N TYR A 30 -26.21 0.83 -15.98
CA TYR A 30 -25.09 0.73 -15.06
C TYR A 30 -24.47 -0.66 -15.21
N PRO A 31 -23.28 -0.78 -15.84
CA PRO A 31 -22.58 -2.06 -15.85
C PRO A 31 -22.28 -2.44 -14.38
N TYR A 32 -22.54 -3.70 -14.00
CA TYR A 32 -22.31 -4.25 -12.65
C TYR A 32 -23.29 -3.84 -11.53
N ARG A 33 -24.41 -3.17 -11.84
CA ARG A 33 -25.42 -2.83 -10.81
C ARG A 33 -25.94 -4.06 -10.06
N GLU A 34 -26.32 -5.11 -10.78
CA GLU A 34 -26.90 -6.31 -10.17
C GLU A 34 -25.89 -7.00 -9.24
N GLU A 35 -24.65 -7.13 -9.68
CA GLU A 35 -23.55 -7.67 -8.88
C GLU A 35 -23.29 -6.83 -7.61
N ALA A 36 -23.32 -5.49 -7.74
CA ALA A 36 -23.16 -4.60 -6.61
C ALA A 36 -24.32 -4.72 -5.60
N GLU A 37 -25.57 -4.76 -6.07
CA GLU A 37 -26.74 -5.01 -5.22
C GLU A 37 -26.65 -6.38 -4.54
N GLU A 38 -26.16 -7.41 -5.24
CA GLU A 38 -25.93 -8.75 -4.68
C GLU A 38 -24.88 -8.74 -3.57
N ILE A 39 -23.71 -8.11 -3.80
CA ILE A 39 -22.64 -8.01 -2.80
C ILE A 39 -23.12 -7.29 -1.54
N VAL A 40 -23.83 -6.17 -1.69
CA VAL A 40 -24.36 -5.40 -0.56
C VAL A 40 -25.42 -6.22 0.18
N ALA A 41 -26.38 -6.83 -0.54
CA ALA A 41 -27.41 -7.66 0.07
C ALA A 41 -26.81 -8.86 0.81
N TYR A 42 -25.77 -9.49 0.25
CA TYR A 42 -25.06 -10.60 0.87
C TYR A 42 -24.34 -10.16 2.16
N ALA A 43 -23.64 -9.02 2.13
CA ALA A 43 -22.96 -8.47 3.29
C ALA A 43 -23.95 -8.12 4.42
N GLU A 44 -25.03 -7.41 4.11
CA GLU A 44 -26.02 -6.99 5.10
C GLU A 44 -26.87 -8.16 5.62
N ARG A 45 -27.52 -8.91 4.72
CA ARG A 45 -28.56 -9.88 5.09
C ARG A 45 -28.00 -11.23 5.50
N THR A 46 -26.89 -11.65 4.91
CA THR A 46 -26.30 -12.96 5.20
C THR A 46 -25.18 -12.89 6.23
N LEU A 47 -24.33 -11.86 6.18
CA LEU A 47 -23.19 -11.74 7.09
C LEU A 47 -23.43 -10.77 8.26
N GLY A 48 -24.51 -9.99 8.23
CA GLY A 48 -24.77 -8.96 9.23
C GLY A 48 -23.61 -7.97 9.34
N LEU A 49 -23.07 -7.54 8.20
CA LEU A 49 -22.07 -6.48 8.11
C LEU A 49 -22.77 -5.15 7.92
N GLU A 50 -22.30 -4.11 8.63
CA GLU A 50 -22.70 -2.73 8.35
C GLU A 50 -21.98 -2.24 7.09
N VAL A 51 -22.72 -1.98 6.01
CA VAL A 51 -22.14 -1.51 4.75
C VAL A 51 -22.16 0.02 4.71
N ILE A 52 -20.99 0.62 4.52
CA ILE A 52 -20.80 2.06 4.41
C ILE A 52 -20.34 2.36 2.97
N PRO A 53 -21.15 3.07 2.16
CA PRO A 53 -20.68 3.54 0.87
C PRO A 53 -19.68 4.69 1.03
N LEU A 54 -18.62 4.68 0.25
CA LEU A 54 -17.69 5.79 0.06
C LEU A 54 -17.80 6.31 -1.36
N VAL A 55 -17.86 7.62 -1.51
CA VAL A 55 -17.88 8.27 -2.82
C VAL A 55 -17.11 9.58 -2.78
N GLN A 56 -16.31 9.84 -3.81
CA GLN A 56 -15.54 11.07 -3.91
C GLN A 56 -16.42 12.24 -4.35
N THR A 57 -16.40 13.32 -3.56
CA THR A 57 -17.20 14.54 -3.78
C THR A 57 -16.38 15.80 -4.04
N PHE A 58 -15.06 15.78 -3.78
CA PHE A 58 -14.19 16.93 -4.01
C PHE A 58 -12.83 16.55 -4.62
N GLY A 59 -11.92 15.95 -3.86
CA GLY A 59 -10.71 15.34 -4.41
C GLY A 59 -11.01 14.05 -5.17
N HIS A 60 -9.99 13.49 -5.83
CA HIS A 60 -10.07 12.21 -6.55
C HIS A 60 -11.24 12.08 -7.55
N VAL A 61 -11.58 13.17 -8.24
CA VAL A 61 -12.64 13.19 -9.29
C VAL A 61 -12.06 13.12 -10.70
N GLU A 62 -10.78 12.76 -10.87
CA GLU A 62 -10.07 12.78 -12.15
C GLU A 62 -10.71 11.86 -13.18
N PHE A 63 -11.39 10.79 -12.75
CA PHE A 63 -12.04 9.85 -13.66
C PHE A 63 -13.18 10.53 -14.45
N VAL A 64 -14.00 11.37 -13.81
CA VAL A 64 -14.98 12.22 -14.51
C VAL A 64 -14.26 13.24 -15.39
N LEU A 65 -13.23 13.91 -14.86
CA LEU A 65 -12.58 15.04 -15.51
C LEU A 65 -11.74 14.64 -16.74
N LYS A 66 -11.28 13.38 -16.82
CA LYS A 66 -10.61 12.82 -18.01
C LYS A 66 -11.55 12.68 -19.21
N MET A 67 -12.87 12.70 -19.01
CA MET A 67 -13.81 12.68 -20.13
C MET A 67 -13.88 14.05 -20.79
N GLU A 68 -13.71 14.12 -22.11
CA GLU A 68 -13.71 15.38 -22.88
C GLU A 68 -14.94 16.28 -22.56
N GLN A 69 -16.11 15.66 -22.37
CA GLN A 69 -17.35 16.37 -22.03
C GLN A 69 -17.34 17.06 -20.66
N PHE A 70 -16.49 16.63 -19.71
CA PHE A 70 -16.37 17.18 -18.36
C PHE A 70 -15.01 17.84 -18.11
N ARG A 71 -14.10 17.81 -19.09
CA ARG A 71 -12.79 18.46 -19.02
C ARG A 71 -12.88 19.96 -18.72
N HIS A 72 -13.95 20.61 -19.17
CA HIS A 72 -14.21 22.02 -18.84
C HIS A 72 -14.38 22.29 -17.34
N LEU A 73 -14.67 21.26 -16.52
CA LEU A 73 -14.77 21.33 -15.06
C LEU A 73 -13.40 21.23 -14.37
N GLU A 74 -12.34 20.79 -15.07
CA GLU A 74 -10.97 20.69 -14.52
C GLU A 74 -10.42 22.08 -14.13
N ASN A 75 -10.82 23.11 -14.88
CA ASN A 75 -10.46 24.51 -14.60
C ASN A 75 -11.34 25.16 -13.51
N TRP A 76 -12.41 24.50 -13.07
CA TRP A 76 -13.26 25.05 -12.02
C TRP A 76 -12.61 24.80 -10.66
N LYS A 77 -12.35 25.90 -9.93
CA LYS A 77 -11.95 25.85 -8.51
C LYS A 77 -13.01 25.16 -7.62
N GLU A 78 -14.24 25.05 -8.13
CA GLU A 78 -15.39 24.44 -7.45
C GLU A 78 -16.10 23.45 -8.37
N ILE A 79 -16.19 22.18 -7.98
CA ILE A 79 -17.03 21.20 -8.69
C ILE A 79 -18.49 21.61 -8.51
N PRO A 80 -19.31 21.66 -9.59
CA PRO A 80 -20.70 22.08 -9.48
C PRO A 80 -21.48 21.26 -8.45
N LYS A 81 -22.07 21.94 -7.45
CA LYS A 81 -22.84 21.33 -6.35
C LYS A 81 -23.89 20.32 -6.83
N HIS A 82 -24.62 20.65 -7.91
CA HIS A 82 -25.67 19.77 -8.44
C HIS A 82 -25.13 18.40 -8.90
N PHE A 83 -23.92 18.36 -9.46
CA PHE A 83 -23.27 17.15 -9.92
C PHE A 83 -22.92 16.24 -8.74
N VAL A 84 -22.32 16.83 -7.70
CA VAL A 84 -21.95 16.14 -6.45
C VAL A 84 -23.18 15.57 -5.74
N LEU A 85 -24.23 16.37 -5.57
CA LEU A 85 -25.45 15.94 -4.90
C LEU A 85 -26.16 14.81 -5.67
N GLN A 86 -26.17 14.88 -7.00
CA GLN A 86 -26.73 13.81 -7.82
C GLN A 86 -25.95 12.49 -7.66
N LYS A 87 -24.61 12.55 -7.55
CA LYS A 87 -23.76 11.37 -7.29
C LYS A 87 -24.13 10.72 -5.95
N VAL A 88 -24.25 11.53 -4.89
CA VAL A 88 -24.66 11.09 -3.56
C VAL A 88 -26.07 10.48 -3.56
N GLU A 89 -27.04 11.12 -4.23
CA GLU A 89 -28.41 10.60 -4.34
C GLU A 89 -28.44 9.23 -5.00
N ARG A 90 -27.79 9.07 -6.15
CA ARG A 90 -27.80 7.83 -6.92
C ARG A 90 -27.28 6.66 -6.11
N LEU A 91 -26.21 6.87 -5.35
CA LEU A 91 -25.60 5.84 -4.52
C LEU A 91 -26.58 5.25 -3.49
N PHE A 92 -27.38 6.11 -2.85
CA PHE A 92 -28.41 5.68 -1.90
C PHE A 92 -29.59 4.99 -2.57
N TRP A 93 -30.06 5.50 -3.71
CA TRP A 93 -31.22 4.94 -4.39
C TRP A 93 -30.96 3.55 -4.97
N ILE A 94 -29.74 3.29 -5.42
CA ILE A 94 -29.39 2.07 -6.16
C ILE A 94 -29.00 0.95 -5.20
N CYS A 95 -27.93 1.13 -4.41
CA CYS A 95 -27.36 0.01 -3.64
C CYS A 95 -27.39 0.19 -2.11
N HIS A 96 -27.51 1.41 -1.59
CA HIS A 96 -27.27 1.68 -0.15
C HIS A 96 -28.49 2.27 0.58
N LYS A 97 -29.67 1.69 0.32
CA LYS A 97 -30.95 2.19 0.85
C LYS A 97 -31.02 2.19 2.38
N ASN A 98 -30.33 1.26 3.05
CA ASN A 98 -30.41 1.08 4.50
C ASN A 98 -29.23 1.69 5.27
N SER A 99 -28.15 2.10 4.59
CA SER A 99 -26.92 2.53 5.24
C SER A 99 -27.12 3.81 6.04
N LYS A 100 -26.73 3.89 7.31
CA LYS A 100 -26.91 5.12 8.11
C LYS A 100 -25.78 6.14 7.88
N LEU A 101 -24.63 5.64 7.45
CA LEU A 101 -23.39 6.36 7.25
C LEU A 101 -23.12 6.50 5.75
N ILE A 102 -22.39 7.52 5.36
CA ILE A 102 -21.80 7.64 4.02
C ILE A 102 -20.45 8.31 4.16
N HIS A 103 -19.44 7.81 3.50
CA HIS A 103 -18.17 8.48 3.40
C HIS A 103 -18.15 9.34 2.12
N ILE A 104 -18.03 10.65 2.25
CA ILE A 104 -18.09 11.58 1.10
C ILE A 104 -16.70 11.96 0.55
N GLY A 105 -15.65 11.29 1.07
CA GLY A 105 -14.28 11.43 0.59
C GLY A 105 -13.64 12.71 1.11
N CYS A 106 -13.32 13.61 0.20
CA CYS A 106 -12.75 14.94 0.47
C CYS A 106 -11.27 14.92 0.92
N ASP A 107 -10.53 13.89 0.53
CA ASP A 107 -9.08 13.78 0.66
C ASP A 107 -8.35 14.50 -0.47
N GLU A 108 -7.09 14.87 -0.22
CA GLU A 108 -6.08 15.19 -1.24
C GLU A 108 -6.50 16.26 -2.26
N VAL A 109 -7.20 17.30 -1.78
CA VAL A 109 -7.67 18.40 -2.64
C VAL A 109 -6.50 19.34 -2.97
N TYR A 110 -5.62 18.94 -3.90
CA TYR A 110 -4.39 19.69 -4.21
C TYR A 110 -4.61 20.93 -5.10
N THR A 111 -5.68 20.95 -5.90
CA THR A 111 -5.94 22.01 -6.90
C THR A 111 -6.46 23.33 -6.31
N CYS A 112 -6.77 23.36 -5.01
CA CYS A 112 -7.14 24.58 -4.30
C CYS A 112 -5.88 25.39 -3.87
N ALA A 113 -5.14 25.87 -4.87
CA ALA A 113 -4.01 26.79 -4.70
C ALA A 113 -4.49 28.26 -4.59
N SER A 114 -5.29 28.57 -3.57
CA SER A 114 -5.71 29.95 -3.26
C SER A 114 -5.47 30.29 -1.79
N ASP A 115 -5.38 31.59 -1.49
CA ASP A 115 -5.30 32.12 -0.12
C ASP A 115 -6.54 31.78 0.75
N TYR A 116 -7.60 31.23 0.13
CA TYR A 116 -8.88 30.88 0.76
C TYR A 116 -9.16 29.37 0.76
N ARG A 117 -8.09 28.55 0.73
CA ARG A 117 -8.18 27.08 0.68
C ARG A 117 -9.13 26.51 1.73
N ASP A 118 -8.96 26.93 2.98
CA ASP A 118 -9.74 26.44 4.11
C ASP A 118 -11.21 26.86 4.02
N GLU A 119 -11.51 28.12 3.66
CA GLU A 119 -12.91 28.57 3.50
C GLU A 119 -13.61 27.79 2.41
N LEU A 120 -12.93 27.56 1.28
CA LEU A 120 -13.45 26.81 0.15
C LEU A 120 -13.77 25.36 0.55
N PHE A 121 -12.82 24.71 1.21
CA PHE A 121 -12.97 23.35 1.71
C PHE A 121 -14.14 23.23 2.69
N LEU A 122 -14.16 24.07 3.73
CA LEU A 122 -15.22 24.05 4.74
C LEU A 122 -16.58 24.35 4.12
N LYS A 123 -16.68 25.34 3.23
CA LYS A 123 -17.93 25.66 2.51
C LYS A 123 -18.45 24.46 1.73
N HIS A 124 -17.60 23.82 0.94
CA HIS A 124 -17.97 22.64 0.15
C HIS A 124 -18.45 21.49 1.05
N VAL A 125 -17.66 21.14 2.06
CA VAL A 125 -17.99 20.03 2.97
C VAL A 125 -19.29 20.31 3.71
N ILE A 126 -19.49 21.54 4.22
CA ILE A 126 -20.73 21.92 4.93
C ILE A 126 -21.95 21.83 4.00
N ASP A 127 -21.81 22.28 2.76
CA ASP A 127 -22.87 22.23 1.76
C ASP A 127 -23.30 20.79 1.44
N VAL A 128 -22.34 19.88 1.23
CA VAL A 128 -22.61 18.46 0.95
C VAL A 128 -23.10 17.73 2.20
N ALA A 129 -22.45 17.95 3.35
CA ALA A 129 -22.80 17.30 4.61
C ALA A 129 -24.19 17.71 5.11
N SER A 130 -24.57 18.98 4.96
CA SER A 130 -25.91 19.46 5.30
C SER A 130 -26.98 18.80 4.43
N TYR A 131 -26.71 18.60 3.15
CA TYR A 131 -27.59 17.82 2.28
C TYR A 131 -27.70 16.35 2.75
N VAL A 132 -26.59 15.68 3.05
CA VAL A 132 -26.59 14.30 3.57
C VAL A 132 -27.38 14.20 4.88
N ARG A 133 -27.19 15.14 5.81
CA ARG A 133 -27.93 15.22 7.08
C ARG A 133 -29.42 15.40 6.86
N SER A 134 -29.83 16.18 5.86
CA SER A 134 -31.26 16.35 5.49
C SER A 134 -31.94 15.05 5.06
N LYS A 135 -31.15 14.05 4.65
CA LYS A 135 -31.62 12.68 4.34
C LYS A 135 -31.56 11.73 5.53
N ALA A 136 -31.36 12.26 6.74
CA ALA A 136 -31.19 11.51 7.98
C ALA A 136 -30.01 10.51 7.96
N ARG A 137 -28.90 10.92 7.33
CA ARG A 137 -27.65 10.16 7.23
C ARG A 137 -26.49 10.91 7.88
N ILE A 138 -25.44 10.18 8.24
CA ILE A 138 -24.23 10.72 8.88
C ILE A 138 -23.08 10.71 7.85
N PRO A 139 -22.56 11.88 7.42
CA PRO A 139 -21.42 11.94 6.54
C PRO A 139 -20.10 11.75 7.29
N ILE A 140 -19.21 10.97 6.70
CA ILE A 140 -17.82 10.74 7.10
C ILE A 140 -16.92 11.39 6.05
N ILE A 141 -15.81 11.99 6.47
CA ILE A 141 -14.78 12.55 5.57
C ILE A 141 -13.40 12.06 5.96
N TRP A 142 -12.46 12.06 5.01
CA TRP A 142 -11.05 11.90 5.34
C TRP A 142 -10.52 13.14 6.08
N ASP A 143 -9.58 12.94 7.00
CA ASP A 143 -9.13 13.99 7.92
C ASP A 143 -8.05 14.93 7.36
N ASP A 144 -7.33 14.53 6.31
CA ASP A 144 -6.07 15.13 5.88
C ASP A 144 -6.18 16.62 5.61
N MET A 145 -7.27 17.05 4.98
CA MET A 145 -7.55 18.46 4.72
C MET A 145 -7.88 19.27 5.99
N LEU A 146 -8.34 18.62 7.08
CA LEU A 146 -8.64 19.27 8.37
C LEU A 146 -7.39 19.51 9.23
N ARG A 147 -6.27 18.83 8.94
CA ARG A 147 -5.05 18.87 9.78
C ARG A 147 -4.51 20.28 9.93
N SER A 148 -4.47 21.04 8.83
CA SER A 148 -3.94 22.40 8.79
C SER A 148 -4.92 23.47 9.31
N ILE A 149 -6.21 23.16 9.39
CA ILE A 149 -7.25 24.12 9.78
C ILE A 149 -7.21 24.36 11.30
N PRO A 150 -7.13 25.62 11.76
CA PRO A 150 -7.15 25.96 13.18
C PRO A 150 -8.47 25.58 13.87
N ILE A 151 -8.39 25.14 15.13
CA ILE A 151 -9.54 24.69 15.92
C ILE A 151 -10.69 25.71 16.01
N ARG A 152 -10.35 27.01 16.17
CA ARG A 152 -11.35 28.09 16.22
C ARG A 152 -12.19 28.13 14.94
N LYS A 153 -11.55 28.00 13.78
CA LYS A 153 -12.23 28.03 12.48
C LYS A 153 -13.12 26.80 12.28
N LEU A 154 -12.70 25.63 12.76
CA LEU A 154 -13.54 24.43 12.77
C LEU A 154 -14.80 24.64 13.63
N ASN A 155 -14.63 25.16 14.86
CA ASN A 155 -15.75 25.45 15.76
C ASN A 155 -16.70 26.51 15.19
N ASP A 156 -16.16 27.63 14.70
CA ASP A 156 -16.94 28.74 14.13
C ASP A 156 -17.74 28.30 12.88
N SER A 157 -17.21 27.35 12.11
CA SER A 157 -17.88 26.79 10.94
C SER A 157 -19.05 25.85 11.27
N GLY A 158 -19.11 25.32 12.49
CA GLY A 158 -20.11 24.33 12.90
C GLY A 158 -19.94 22.94 12.30
N ILE A 159 -18.84 22.67 11.57
CA ILE A 159 -18.59 21.40 10.87
C ILE A 159 -18.60 20.18 11.80
N GLY A 160 -18.22 20.36 13.08
CA GLY A 160 -18.16 19.30 14.09
C GLY A 160 -19.49 18.59 14.35
N GLN A 161 -20.63 19.26 14.11
CA GLN A 161 -21.95 18.64 14.23
C GLN A 161 -22.44 17.98 12.94
N LEU A 162 -21.76 18.25 11.82
CA LEU A 162 -22.17 17.81 10.50
C LEU A 162 -21.48 16.52 10.09
N VAL A 163 -20.17 16.37 10.32
CA VAL A 163 -19.37 15.24 9.80
C VAL A 163 -18.65 14.47 10.91
N GLU A 164 -18.23 13.24 10.59
CA GLU A 164 -17.30 12.46 11.41
C GLU A 164 -15.97 12.31 10.65
N PRO A 165 -14.82 12.78 11.16
CA PRO A 165 -13.54 12.61 10.49
C PRO A 165 -13.01 11.17 10.62
N MET A 166 -12.42 10.67 9.54
CA MET A 166 -11.67 9.41 9.48
C MET A 166 -10.19 9.69 9.27
N VAL A 167 -9.41 9.41 10.32
CA VAL A 167 -7.99 9.68 10.38
C VAL A 167 -7.20 8.57 9.69
N TRP A 168 -6.44 8.91 8.66
CA TRP A 168 -5.65 7.93 7.90
C TRP A 168 -4.18 8.35 7.78
N VAL A 169 -3.26 7.45 8.10
CA VAL A 169 -1.83 7.66 7.85
C VAL A 169 -1.17 6.34 7.50
N TYR A 170 -0.58 6.28 6.30
CA TYR A 170 0.14 5.09 5.84
C TYR A 170 1.67 5.24 5.89
N ALA A 171 2.16 6.45 6.20
CA ALA A 171 3.58 6.76 6.31
C ALA A 171 4.30 5.94 7.39
N GLU A 172 5.64 5.89 7.34
CA GLU A 172 6.45 5.18 8.34
C GLU A 172 6.31 5.76 9.75
N ASP A 173 6.33 7.10 9.85
CA ASP A 173 6.20 7.82 11.10
C ASP A 173 4.80 8.43 11.20
N VAL A 174 3.88 7.73 11.88
CA VAL A 174 2.48 8.18 12.05
C VAL A 174 2.42 9.49 12.84
N ASP A 175 3.20 9.59 13.91
CA ASP A 175 3.17 10.71 14.86
C ASP A 175 3.66 12.01 14.24
N ARG A 176 4.53 11.92 13.23
CA ARG A 176 4.96 13.08 12.44
C ARG A 176 3.81 13.75 11.68
N PHE A 177 2.84 12.98 11.20
CA PHE A 177 1.72 13.52 10.40
C PHE A 177 0.48 13.75 11.24
N VAL A 178 0.19 12.86 12.18
CA VAL A 178 -0.94 12.96 13.09
C VAL A 178 -0.48 12.58 14.50
N GLY A 179 0.16 13.54 15.15
CA GLY A 179 0.53 13.44 16.55
C GLY A 179 -0.65 13.63 17.50
N TRP A 180 -0.39 13.50 18.80
CA TRP A 180 -1.35 13.68 19.89
C TRP A 180 -2.20 14.96 19.78
N GLU A 181 -1.59 16.08 19.39
CA GLU A 181 -2.27 17.38 19.26
C GLU A 181 -3.43 17.35 18.24
N SER A 182 -3.28 16.59 17.15
CA SER A 182 -4.34 16.43 16.15
C SER A 182 -5.51 15.64 16.71
N TRP A 183 -5.23 14.59 17.49
CA TRP A 183 -6.26 13.78 18.14
C TRP A 183 -7.02 14.58 19.21
N GLU A 184 -6.33 15.37 20.04
CA GLU A 184 -6.98 16.28 21.00
C GLU A 184 -7.84 17.33 20.29
N LYS A 185 -7.29 17.96 19.24
CA LYS A 185 -8.03 18.92 18.41
C LYS A 185 -9.32 18.30 17.88
N TYR A 186 -9.24 17.10 17.33
CA TYR A 186 -10.42 16.42 16.80
C TYR A 186 -11.39 16.01 17.91
N ALA A 187 -10.91 15.55 19.07
CA ALA A 187 -11.76 15.16 20.19
C ALA A 187 -12.53 16.34 20.81
N GLU A 188 -11.98 17.56 20.71
CA GLU A 188 -12.68 18.78 21.13
C GLU A 188 -13.80 19.18 20.15
N VAL A 189 -13.56 19.02 18.85
CA VAL A 189 -14.47 19.51 17.79
C VAL A 189 -15.53 18.49 17.40
N PHE A 190 -15.16 17.22 17.29
CA PHE A 190 -15.98 16.16 16.69
C PHE A 190 -16.43 15.15 17.74
N PRO A 191 -17.73 14.85 17.85
CA PRO A 191 -18.24 13.84 18.79
C PRO A 191 -17.76 12.41 18.50
N THR A 192 -17.52 12.11 17.23
CA THR A 192 -17.08 10.78 16.77
C THR A 192 -15.89 10.94 15.84
N ILE A 193 -14.86 10.11 16.02
CA ILE A 193 -13.68 10.07 15.17
C ILE A 193 -13.42 8.62 14.79
N TRP A 194 -13.08 8.39 13.53
CA TRP A 194 -12.68 7.10 13.00
C TRP A 194 -11.16 7.06 12.81
N ALA A 195 -10.59 5.88 12.91
CA ALA A 195 -9.22 5.61 12.48
C ALA A 195 -9.22 4.72 11.23
N ALA A 196 -8.19 4.83 10.40
CA ALA A 196 -8.00 3.99 9.24
C ALA A 196 -6.54 3.53 9.14
N ALA A 197 -6.36 2.21 9.02
CA ALA A 197 -5.12 1.59 8.60
C ALA A 197 -5.34 0.89 7.26
N ALA A 198 -4.29 0.44 6.61
CA ALA A 198 -4.39 -0.31 5.35
C ALA A 198 -4.00 -1.77 5.57
N PHE A 199 -4.59 -2.69 4.79
CA PHE A 199 -4.13 -4.08 4.68
C PHE A 199 -3.41 -4.39 3.36
N LYS A 200 -3.47 -3.49 2.37
CA LYS A 200 -2.71 -3.50 1.09
C LYS A 200 -2.71 -2.12 0.45
N GLY A 201 -1.88 -1.89 -0.57
CA GLY A 201 -1.90 -0.67 -1.38
C GLY A 201 -1.48 0.58 -0.63
N ALA A 202 -0.54 0.46 0.31
CA ALA A 202 -0.09 1.57 1.15
C ALA A 202 1.38 1.48 1.63
N PHE A 203 2.15 0.52 1.14
CA PHE A 203 3.50 0.16 1.63
C PHE A 203 4.57 0.02 0.53
N GLY A 204 4.22 0.40 -0.71
CA GLY A 204 5.01 0.29 -1.93
C GLY A 204 4.12 0.14 -3.16
N GLU A 205 4.34 0.96 -4.18
CA GLU A 205 3.50 1.13 -5.36
C GLU A 205 3.60 -0.08 -6.31
N THR A 206 4.75 -0.73 -6.33
CA THR A 206 5.07 -1.86 -7.23
C THR A 206 5.07 -3.22 -6.51
N LEU A 207 4.59 -3.26 -5.26
CA LEU A 207 4.55 -4.52 -4.51
C LEU A 207 3.49 -5.44 -5.10
N SER A 208 3.83 -6.73 -5.18
CA SER A 208 2.92 -7.82 -5.59
C SER A 208 2.34 -8.60 -4.40
N ILE A 209 2.99 -8.51 -3.22
CA ILE A 209 2.58 -9.17 -1.96
C ILE A 209 2.78 -8.17 -0.82
N PRO A 210 1.78 -7.92 0.03
CA PRO A 210 1.91 -6.96 1.11
C PRO A 210 2.84 -7.48 2.23
N PRO A 211 3.64 -6.61 2.87
CA PRO A 211 4.49 -6.98 4.00
C PRO A 211 3.65 -7.17 5.29
N ALA A 212 2.96 -8.32 5.41
CA ALA A 212 1.91 -8.57 6.41
C ALA A 212 2.28 -8.22 7.87
N MET A 213 3.53 -8.47 8.29
CA MET A 213 3.98 -8.14 9.65
C MET A 213 4.06 -6.63 9.91
N LEU A 214 4.60 -5.87 8.95
CA LEU A 214 4.67 -4.40 9.03
C LEU A 214 3.27 -3.81 9.06
N ILE A 215 2.38 -4.33 8.21
CA ILE A 215 0.99 -3.93 8.12
C ILE A 215 0.26 -4.12 9.45
N MET A 216 0.38 -5.30 10.06
CA MET A 216 -0.21 -5.57 11.37
C MET A 216 0.32 -4.59 12.43
N PHE A 217 1.64 -4.38 12.47
CA PHE A 217 2.25 -3.46 13.43
C PHE A 217 1.72 -2.04 13.28
N LYS A 218 1.66 -1.52 12.05
CA LYS A 218 1.10 -0.18 11.77
C LYS A 218 -0.39 -0.09 12.12
N GLY A 219 -1.17 -1.13 11.82
CA GLY A 219 -2.58 -1.21 12.21
C GLY A 219 -2.77 -1.15 13.72
N GLY A 220 -1.93 -1.87 14.49
CA GLY A 220 -1.92 -1.80 15.95
C GLY A 220 -1.54 -0.43 16.50
N LEU A 221 -0.57 0.24 15.88
CA LEU A 221 -0.17 1.60 16.24
C LEU A 221 -1.31 2.59 16.01
N MET A 222 -1.96 2.56 14.85
CA MET A 222 -3.12 3.39 14.54
C MET A 222 -4.26 3.13 15.54
N TYR A 223 -4.53 1.86 15.87
CA TYR A 223 -5.52 1.50 16.87
C TYR A 223 -5.20 2.06 18.26
N SER A 224 -3.93 2.05 18.69
CA SER A 224 -3.54 2.60 19.98
C SER A 224 -3.74 4.13 20.08
N HIS A 225 -3.53 4.85 18.98
CA HIS A 225 -3.79 6.29 18.89
C HIS A 225 -5.29 6.60 18.84
N GLY A 226 -6.06 5.74 18.15
CA GLY A 226 -7.52 5.86 18.02
C GLY A 226 -8.32 5.48 19.26
N ASN A 227 -7.70 5.12 20.40
CA ASN A 227 -8.39 4.81 21.67
C ASN A 227 -9.04 6.03 22.36
N HIS A 228 -9.24 7.13 21.62
CA HIS A 228 -10.22 8.17 21.95
C HIS A 228 -11.66 7.61 21.84
N PRO A 229 -12.68 8.25 22.47
CA PRO A 229 -13.92 7.60 22.94
C PRO A 229 -14.79 6.83 21.92
N SER A 230 -14.49 6.84 20.62
CA SER A 230 -15.28 6.18 19.57
C SER A 230 -14.86 4.71 19.31
N GLY A 231 -13.56 4.38 19.34
CA GLY A 231 -13.06 3.00 19.10
C GLY A 231 -13.42 2.40 17.73
N LEU A 232 -13.68 3.23 16.72
CA LEU A 232 -14.09 2.82 15.37
C LEU A 232 -12.90 2.85 14.42
N MET A 233 -12.66 1.75 13.70
CA MET A 233 -11.51 1.66 12.79
C MET A 233 -11.83 0.87 11.52
N VAL A 234 -11.22 1.29 10.40
CA VAL A 234 -11.31 0.64 9.09
C VAL A 234 -9.94 0.11 8.65
N LEU A 235 -9.96 -1.01 7.91
CA LEU A 235 -8.82 -1.51 7.16
C LEU A 235 -9.04 -1.28 5.65
N THR A 236 -8.30 -0.36 5.06
CA THR A 236 -8.40 0.01 3.64
C THR A 236 -7.55 -0.91 2.76
N GLY A 237 -7.95 -1.05 1.50
CA GLY A 237 -7.32 -1.97 0.55
C GLY A 237 -7.28 -1.43 -0.87
N TRP A 238 -6.51 -0.38 -1.08
CA TRP A 238 -6.40 0.37 -2.33
C TRP A 238 -5.89 -0.48 -3.49
N MET A 239 -6.44 -0.30 -4.69
CA MET A 239 -5.94 -0.96 -5.91
C MET A 239 -4.80 -0.19 -6.58
N ARG A 240 -4.74 1.12 -6.35
CA ARG A 240 -3.74 2.07 -6.85
C ARG A 240 -3.52 3.16 -5.81
N TYR A 241 -2.39 3.84 -5.90
CA TYR A 241 -2.05 4.98 -5.03
C TYR A 241 -2.67 6.28 -5.56
N ASP A 242 -2.83 6.37 -6.87
CA ASP A 242 -3.55 7.44 -7.55
C ASP A 242 -4.09 6.92 -8.89
N HIS A 243 -4.85 7.74 -9.60
CA HIS A 243 -5.54 7.35 -10.84
C HIS A 243 -4.62 7.24 -12.09
N PHE A 244 -3.33 7.55 -11.96
CA PHE A 244 -2.29 7.41 -12.98
C PHE A 244 -1.25 6.33 -12.61
N SER A 245 -1.24 5.88 -11.36
CA SER A 245 -0.37 4.83 -10.83
C SER A 245 -0.68 3.45 -11.41
N VAL A 246 0.34 2.58 -11.41
CA VAL A 246 0.24 1.15 -11.74
C VAL A 246 -0.60 0.37 -10.73
N LEU A 247 -0.91 -0.90 -11.02
CA LEU A 247 -1.56 -1.77 -10.04
C LEU A 247 -0.58 -2.11 -8.92
N CYS A 248 -1.05 -1.99 -7.67
CA CYS A 248 -0.33 -2.52 -6.52
C CYS A 248 -0.80 -3.96 -6.22
N GLU A 249 -0.70 -4.41 -4.96
CA GLU A 249 -1.04 -5.77 -4.59
C GLU A 249 -2.51 -6.12 -4.88
N LEU A 250 -2.71 -7.23 -5.60
CA LEU A 250 -4.05 -7.76 -5.87
C LEU A 250 -4.67 -8.36 -4.60
N LEU A 251 -6.01 -8.28 -4.53
CA LEU A 251 -6.78 -8.74 -3.37
C LEU A 251 -6.43 -10.17 -2.90
N PRO A 252 -6.29 -11.20 -3.78
CA PRO A 252 -5.97 -12.55 -3.31
C PRO A 252 -4.61 -12.64 -2.61
N GLY A 253 -3.60 -11.90 -3.08
CA GLY A 253 -2.28 -11.82 -2.43
C GLY A 253 -2.32 -11.11 -1.07
N ALA A 254 -3.34 -10.29 -0.84
CA ALA A 254 -3.52 -9.49 0.37
C ALA A 254 -4.49 -10.08 1.40
N VAL A 255 -5.17 -11.19 1.11
CA VAL A 255 -6.05 -11.84 2.10
C VAL A 255 -5.31 -12.21 3.39
N PRO A 256 -4.06 -12.73 3.36
CA PRO A 256 -3.32 -13.02 4.59
C PRO A 256 -3.11 -11.79 5.47
N SER A 257 -2.72 -10.64 4.91
CA SER A 257 -2.51 -9.40 5.67
C SER A 257 -3.81 -8.85 6.24
N LEU A 258 -4.92 -8.94 5.50
CA LEU A 258 -6.26 -8.59 5.99
C LEU A 258 -6.62 -9.39 7.24
N VAL A 259 -6.55 -10.73 7.16
CA VAL A 259 -6.95 -11.63 8.24
C VAL A 259 -6.05 -11.45 9.45
N TYR A 260 -4.73 -11.43 9.25
CA TYR A 260 -3.75 -11.31 10.33
C TYR A 260 -3.91 -9.98 11.10
N THR A 261 -4.09 -8.88 10.37
CA THR A 261 -4.33 -7.56 10.99
C THR A 261 -5.67 -7.53 11.73
N SER A 262 -6.74 -8.03 11.12
CA SER A 262 -8.09 -8.05 11.72
C SER A 262 -8.15 -8.83 13.03
N LEU A 263 -7.48 -9.99 13.09
CA LEU A 263 -7.43 -10.82 14.30
C LEU A 263 -6.67 -10.14 15.42
N THR A 264 -5.53 -9.53 15.09
CA THR A 264 -4.72 -8.80 16.06
C THR A 264 -5.53 -7.67 16.69
N LEU A 265 -6.20 -6.86 15.87
CA LEU A 265 -7.04 -5.76 16.33
C LEU A 265 -8.24 -6.25 17.15
N SER A 266 -8.87 -7.34 16.72
CA SER A 266 -10.01 -7.93 17.43
C SER A 266 -9.64 -8.50 18.79
N THR A 267 -8.45 -9.07 18.94
CA THR A 267 -7.95 -9.60 20.22
C THR A 267 -7.50 -8.48 21.15
N HIS A 268 -6.86 -7.43 20.64
CA HIS A 268 -6.54 -6.23 21.41
C HIS A 268 -7.80 -5.56 21.98
N ARG A 269 -8.87 -5.45 21.18
CA ARG A 269 -10.16 -4.93 21.66
C ARG A 269 -10.75 -5.78 22.79
N ALA A 270 -10.71 -7.11 22.67
CA ALA A 270 -11.22 -8.02 23.71
C ALA A 270 -10.44 -7.85 25.03
N ARG A 271 -9.10 -7.80 24.97
CA ARG A 271 -8.24 -7.59 26.15
C ARG A 271 -8.42 -6.22 26.79
N SER A 272 -8.62 -5.17 25.97
CA SER A 272 -8.90 -3.81 26.47
C SER A 272 -10.20 -3.79 27.26
N LEU A 273 -11.29 -4.36 26.70
CA LEU A 273 -12.59 -4.46 27.38
C LEU A 273 -12.51 -5.26 28.68
N GLU A 274 -11.77 -6.38 28.71
CA GLU A 274 -11.55 -7.17 29.93
C GLU A 274 -10.78 -6.38 31.00
N ALA A 275 -9.73 -5.65 30.63
CA ALA A 275 -8.95 -4.83 31.56
C ALA A 275 -9.78 -3.68 32.18
N THR A 276 -10.68 -3.04 31.42
CA THR A 276 -11.58 -2.01 31.95
C THR A 276 -12.66 -2.58 32.87
N THR A 277 -12.97 -3.88 32.75
CA THR A 277 -13.96 -4.55 33.61
C THR A 277 -13.34 -5.04 34.92
N ILE A 278 -12.01 -5.16 34.99
CA ILE A 278 -11.26 -5.68 36.14
C ILE A 278 -10.35 -4.58 36.72
N SER A 279 -10.90 -3.63 37.48
CA SER A 279 -10.29 -3.03 38.70
C SER A 279 -11.04 -1.80 39.26
N PRO A 280 -11.02 -1.49 40.58
CA PRO A 280 -10.89 -2.37 41.76
C PRO A 280 -12.07 -2.18 42.75
N SER A 281 -12.75 -3.25 43.14
CA SER A 281 -13.52 -3.25 44.39
C SER A 281 -12.63 -3.72 45.55
N SER A 282 -12.47 -2.81 46.52
CA SER A 282 -12.22 -3.04 47.94
C SER A 282 -11.13 -4.04 48.37
N SER A 283 -10.10 -3.46 48.98
CA SER A 283 -9.39 -3.98 50.15
C SER A 283 -10.11 -5.11 50.90
N SER A 284 -9.50 -6.29 50.92
CA SER A 284 -9.57 -7.14 52.12
C SER A 284 -8.20 -7.77 52.35
N SER A 285 -7.65 -7.39 53.50
CA SER A 285 -6.49 -7.98 54.14
C SER A 285 -6.81 -9.42 54.54
N SER A 286 -6.03 -10.38 54.03
CA SER A 286 -5.89 -11.69 54.66
C SER A 286 -4.45 -12.18 54.47
N ILE A 287 -3.70 -12.04 55.57
CA ILE A 287 -2.45 -12.73 55.84
C ILE A 287 -2.74 -14.23 55.94
N ALA A 288 -1.97 -15.08 55.23
CA ALA A 288 -1.50 -16.40 55.68
C ALA A 288 -0.55 -17.01 54.60
N PRO A 289 0.23 -18.06 54.87
CA PRO A 289 1.59 -17.95 55.42
C PRO A 289 2.64 -18.57 54.49
N ILE A 290 3.91 -18.27 54.78
CA ILE A 290 5.09 -18.94 54.25
C ILE A 290 5.11 -20.41 54.72
N PRO A 291 5.40 -21.38 53.84
CA PRO A 291 6.05 -22.62 54.25
C PRO A 291 7.46 -22.71 53.66
N SER A 292 8.39 -22.91 54.60
CA SER A 292 9.79 -23.27 54.43
C SER A 292 9.99 -24.65 53.79
N GLY A 293 10.94 -24.74 52.88
CA GLY A 293 11.96 -25.80 52.79
C GLY A 293 11.55 -27.19 52.31
N SER A 294 12.14 -27.64 51.19
CA SER A 294 13.03 -28.81 51.20
C SER A 294 13.76 -28.97 49.86
N ASN A 295 15.00 -29.44 49.99
CA ASN A 295 15.99 -29.71 48.96
C ASN A 295 15.47 -30.67 47.87
N ASN A 296 15.96 -30.49 46.64
CA ASN A 296 16.81 -31.51 46.03
C ASN A 296 17.60 -30.93 44.85
N ASN A 297 18.92 -31.07 44.98
CA ASN A 297 19.90 -30.98 43.90
C ASN A 297 19.59 -32.05 42.85
N GLU A 298 19.70 -31.70 41.58
CA GLU A 298 20.41 -32.57 40.65
C GLU A 298 21.15 -31.75 39.60
N ILE A 299 22.47 -31.98 39.61
CA ILE A 299 23.49 -31.50 38.70
C ILE A 299 23.47 -32.44 37.49
N LEU A 300 23.51 -31.90 36.27
CA LEU A 300 24.36 -32.47 35.22
C LEU A 300 24.71 -31.44 34.15
N SER A 301 26.00 -31.51 33.84
CA SER A 301 26.90 -30.56 33.22
C SER A 301 26.96 -30.62 31.69
N SER A 302 27.53 -29.54 31.14
CA SER A 302 28.40 -29.45 29.95
C SER A 302 27.73 -29.70 28.58
N SER A 303 28.00 -28.93 27.53
CA SER A 303 29.32 -28.49 27.09
C SER A 303 29.31 -27.20 26.25
N SER A 304 30.35 -26.41 26.48
CA SER A 304 30.80 -25.23 25.75
C SER A 304 31.61 -25.57 24.50
N VAL A 305 31.44 -24.81 23.41
CA VAL A 305 32.50 -24.58 22.40
C VAL A 305 32.48 -23.10 21.99
N THR A 306 33.42 -22.33 22.52
CA THR A 306 34.04 -21.11 21.96
C THR A 306 34.96 -21.52 20.79
N SER A 307 35.36 -20.78 19.77
CA SER A 307 35.47 -19.35 19.43
C SER A 307 36.20 -19.31 18.07
N SER A 308 36.00 -18.27 17.25
CA SER A 308 37.14 -17.65 16.53
C SER A 308 36.75 -16.33 15.88
N SER A 309 37.31 -15.26 16.44
CA SER A 309 37.51 -13.94 15.85
C SER A 309 38.70 -13.94 14.89
N LEU A 310 38.62 -13.16 13.80
CA LEU A 310 39.78 -12.71 13.02
C LEU A 310 39.55 -11.25 12.60
N SER A 311 40.58 -10.44 12.83
CA SER A 311 40.67 -8.99 12.63
C SER A 311 41.64 -8.63 11.49
N SER A 312 41.66 -7.32 11.14
CA SER A 312 42.60 -6.55 10.29
C SER A 312 42.15 -6.37 8.83
N SER A 313 42.28 -5.23 8.14
CA SER A 313 42.80 -3.88 8.45
C SER A 313 42.63 -2.93 7.24
N SER A 314 42.36 -1.65 7.51
CA SER A 314 42.84 -0.39 6.88
C SER A 314 42.71 -0.03 5.37
N ASN A 315 42.06 1.14 5.16
CA ASN A 315 42.36 2.30 4.28
C ASN A 315 42.52 2.16 2.75
N ASN A 316 41.69 2.90 2.00
CA ASN A 316 42.09 4.15 1.33
C ASN A 316 40.88 4.85 0.69
N GLY A 317 40.80 6.17 0.87
CA GLY A 317 39.76 7.03 0.31
C GLY A 317 40.06 7.50 -1.10
N LEU A 318 39.01 7.90 -1.81
CA LEU A 318 39.00 8.81 -2.95
C LEU A 318 37.57 9.40 -3.05
N ASP A 319 37.48 10.73 -3.07
CA ASP A 319 36.25 11.51 -3.19
C ASP A 319 35.56 11.32 -4.56
N PRO A 320 34.22 11.49 -4.66
CA PRO A 320 33.59 11.78 -5.94
C PRO A 320 32.99 13.20 -6.00
N ILE A 321 33.33 13.83 -7.11
CA ILE A 321 32.87 15.08 -7.71
C ILE A 321 31.34 15.08 -7.88
N SER A 322 30.68 16.19 -7.52
CA SER A 322 29.24 16.38 -7.73
C SER A 322 28.93 16.79 -9.17
N ILE A 323 28.09 16.03 -9.86
CA ILE A 323 27.42 16.42 -11.10
C ILE A 323 25.93 16.56 -10.77
N THR A 324 25.39 17.75 -11.01
CA THR A 324 23.98 18.11 -10.79
C THR A 324 23.13 17.71 -12.00
N THR A 325 22.10 16.90 -11.78
CA THR A 325 20.97 16.73 -12.72
C THR A 325 19.68 16.90 -11.93
N ASP A 326 18.98 18.01 -12.16
CA ASP A 326 17.65 18.30 -11.65
C ASP A 326 16.61 17.46 -12.39
N ASP A 327 15.78 16.71 -11.65
CA ASP A 327 14.60 15.99 -12.14
C ASP A 327 13.40 16.29 -11.21
N PRO A 328 12.29 16.88 -11.67
CA PRO A 328 11.26 17.44 -10.79
C PRO A 328 10.02 16.53 -10.67
N LEU A 329 10.10 15.38 -9.99
CA LEU A 329 8.91 14.57 -9.62
C LEU A 329 9.09 13.76 -8.31
N SER A 330 9.51 14.40 -7.23
CA SER A 330 9.43 13.82 -5.88
C SER A 330 9.10 14.88 -4.83
N GLN A 331 8.25 14.52 -3.85
CA GLN A 331 7.94 15.40 -2.73
C GLN A 331 9.23 15.81 -1.99
N PRO A 332 9.37 17.08 -1.56
CA PRO A 332 10.67 17.62 -1.18
C PRO A 332 11.20 17.01 0.13
N SER A 333 12.42 16.46 0.07
CA SER A 333 13.20 16.10 1.26
C SER A 333 13.76 17.36 1.93
N PRO A 334 13.59 17.58 3.26
CA PRO A 334 14.10 18.77 3.91
C PRO A 334 15.60 18.66 4.25
N ARG A 335 16.26 19.82 4.15
CA ARG A 335 17.69 20.05 4.40
C ARG A 335 18.11 19.66 5.83
N ILE A 336 19.19 18.88 5.92
CA ILE A 336 19.84 18.48 7.18
C ILE A 336 20.52 19.71 7.81
N PHE A 337 19.93 20.25 8.87
CA PHE A 337 20.68 21.02 9.85
C PHE A 337 21.29 20.04 10.87
N ARG A 338 22.61 19.80 10.76
CA ARG A 338 23.38 19.16 11.82
C ARG A 338 23.33 20.04 13.07
N ARG A 339 22.56 19.64 14.09
CA ARG A 339 22.77 20.08 15.48
C ARG A 339 23.34 18.92 16.30
N SER A 340 24.50 19.19 16.87
CA SER A 340 25.27 18.35 17.80
C SER A 340 24.40 17.74 18.89
N ALA A 341 24.63 16.47 19.16
CA ALA A 341 24.10 15.73 20.30
C ALA A 341 24.32 16.49 21.62
N ARG A 342 23.24 16.65 22.39
CA ARG A 342 23.29 16.91 23.84
C ARG A 342 22.29 15.99 24.51
N ASN A 343 22.77 15.32 25.55
CA ASN A 343 22.10 14.32 26.39
C ASN A 343 20.65 14.68 26.74
N PHE A 344 19.69 13.91 26.25
CA PHE A 344 18.32 13.95 26.75
C PHE A 344 18.24 13.18 28.07
N ARG A 345 18.13 13.94 29.17
CA ARG A 345 17.56 13.43 30.42
C ARG A 345 16.07 13.20 30.20
N SER A 346 15.55 12.09 30.72
CA SER A 346 14.13 11.75 30.75
C SER A 346 13.31 12.89 31.36
N ILE A 347 12.45 13.52 30.55
CA ILE A 347 11.41 14.41 31.04
C ILE A 347 10.21 13.52 31.42
N PRO A 348 9.69 13.57 32.66
CA PRO A 348 8.49 12.84 33.01
C PRO A 348 7.30 13.43 32.26
N HIS A 349 6.56 12.58 31.55
CA HIS A 349 5.27 12.90 30.93
C HIS A 349 4.34 13.55 31.98
N PRO A 350 3.62 14.64 31.68
CA PRO A 350 2.66 15.21 32.60
C PRO A 350 1.53 14.20 32.86
N ARG A 351 1.31 13.88 34.14
CA ARG A 351 0.15 13.12 34.62
C ARG A 351 -1.11 13.95 34.32
N ILE A 352 -1.94 13.47 33.40
CA ILE A 352 -3.27 14.05 33.16
C ILE A 352 -4.21 13.53 34.25
N LEU A 353 -4.61 14.43 35.15
CA LEU A 353 -5.78 14.28 36.01
C LEU A 353 -7.00 14.77 35.21
N MET A 354 -7.89 13.86 34.80
CA MET A 354 -9.17 14.24 34.20
C MET A 354 -10.27 14.25 35.26
N ALA A 355 -10.94 15.40 35.38
CA ALA A 355 -12.08 15.61 36.25
C ALA A 355 -13.32 14.92 35.67
N ASN A 356 -14.04 14.22 36.55
CA ASN A 356 -15.36 13.67 36.29
C ASN A 356 -16.34 14.82 35.99
N ARG A 357 -17.02 14.78 34.84
CA ARG A 357 -18.19 15.63 34.58
C ARG A 357 -19.37 14.73 34.26
N ASP A 358 -20.08 14.39 35.33
CA ASP A 358 -21.40 13.78 35.29
C ASP A 358 -22.38 14.64 34.48
N GLY A 359 -23.24 13.96 33.72
CA GLY A 359 -24.51 14.50 33.26
C GLY A 359 -24.58 14.87 31.79
N PHE A 360 -24.75 13.88 30.91
CA PHE A 360 -25.77 13.95 29.85
C PHE A 360 -26.19 12.51 29.48
N SER A 361 -27.49 12.34 29.29
CA SER A 361 -28.24 11.09 29.19
C SER A 361 -27.71 10.11 28.13
N ASN A 362 -27.20 8.97 28.60
CA ASN A 362 -26.97 7.77 27.80
C ASN A 362 -28.32 7.12 27.41
N GLN A 363 -28.81 7.44 26.22
CA GLN A 363 -29.72 6.57 25.47
C GLN A 363 -29.26 6.52 24.01
N ARG A 364 -28.28 5.66 23.72
CA ARG A 364 -28.12 4.97 22.44
C ARG A 364 -26.97 3.97 22.55
N LEU A 365 -27.14 2.82 21.87
CA LEU A 365 -26.31 1.60 21.87
C LEU A 365 -26.63 0.57 22.98
N HIS A 366 -27.84 0.02 22.93
CA HIS A 366 -28.06 -1.36 23.38
C HIS A 366 -27.62 -2.33 22.29
N ALA A 367 -26.38 -2.82 22.40
CA ALA A 367 -25.94 -4.10 21.85
C ALA A 367 -24.75 -4.59 22.72
N ARG A 368 -25.02 -4.84 24.00
CA ARG A 368 -24.12 -5.60 24.88
C ARG A 368 -24.49 -7.07 24.75
N GLU A 369 -23.86 -7.77 23.81
CA GLU A 369 -23.75 -9.22 23.94
C GLU A 369 -22.64 -9.54 24.94
N ILE A 370 -22.99 -10.38 25.92
CA ILE A 370 -22.08 -10.94 26.92
C ILE A 370 -21.12 -11.85 26.16
N VAL A 371 -19.88 -11.38 25.95
CA VAL A 371 -18.80 -12.24 25.44
C VAL A 371 -18.41 -13.18 26.57
N THR A 372 -18.95 -14.40 26.53
CA THR A 372 -18.51 -15.47 27.41
C THR A 372 -17.09 -15.90 27.04
N GLN A 373 -16.27 -16.20 28.05
CA GLN A 373 -14.84 -16.51 27.95
C GLN A 373 -14.41 -17.72 27.07
N PRO A 374 -15.26 -18.64 26.54
CA PRO A 374 -14.75 -19.72 25.69
C PRO A 374 -14.26 -19.28 24.29
N VAL A 375 -14.61 -18.08 23.83
CA VAL A 375 -14.45 -17.69 22.40
C VAL A 375 -13.03 -17.24 22.02
N ILE A 376 -12.16 -16.95 22.99
CA ILE A 376 -10.81 -16.40 22.71
C ILE A 376 -9.83 -17.49 22.26
N PHE A 377 -9.93 -18.70 22.81
CA PHE A 377 -9.06 -19.82 22.46
C PHE A 377 -9.45 -20.52 21.14
N ASP A 378 -10.71 -20.42 20.71
CA ASP A 378 -11.20 -21.02 19.46
C ASP A 378 -10.74 -20.24 18.20
N LYS A 379 -10.44 -18.94 18.34
CA LYS A 379 -10.00 -18.11 17.20
C LYS A 379 -8.65 -18.53 16.63
N GLY A 380 -7.68 -18.98 17.44
CA GLY A 380 -6.36 -19.37 16.95
C GLY A 380 -6.37 -20.66 16.11
N GLU A 381 -7.17 -21.64 16.51
CA GLU A 381 -7.31 -22.93 15.83
C GLU A 381 -8.18 -22.81 14.56
N ILE A 382 -9.29 -22.08 14.65
CA ILE A 382 -10.11 -21.71 13.49
C ILE A 382 -9.28 -20.95 12.46
N VAL A 383 -8.42 -20.03 12.89
CA VAL A 383 -7.55 -19.25 11.99
C VAL A 383 -6.48 -20.12 11.36
N SER A 384 -5.89 -21.07 12.08
CA SER A 384 -4.90 -21.98 11.50
C SER A 384 -5.54 -22.86 10.41
N ARG A 385 -6.74 -23.40 10.65
CA ARG A 385 -7.52 -24.12 9.62
C ARG A 385 -7.95 -23.21 8.46
N LEU A 386 -8.37 -21.98 8.75
CA LEU A 386 -8.72 -20.99 7.73
C LEU A 386 -7.51 -20.52 6.92
N PHE A 387 -6.30 -20.49 7.50
CA PHE A 387 -5.07 -20.15 6.79
C PHE A 387 -4.71 -21.22 5.77
N GLU A 388 -4.94 -22.49 6.09
CA GLU A 388 -4.88 -23.59 5.12
C GLU A 388 -5.95 -23.43 4.03
N GLU A 389 -7.19 -23.08 4.37
CA GLU A 389 -8.24 -22.77 3.37
C GLU A 389 -7.89 -21.53 2.50
N ILE A 390 -7.17 -20.54 3.05
CA ILE A 390 -6.67 -19.34 2.35
C ILE A 390 -5.56 -19.68 1.37
N LEU A 391 -4.68 -20.64 1.70
CA LEU A 391 -3.69 -21.17 0.76
C LEU A 391 -4.35 -21.98 -0.38
N VAL A 392 -5.54 -22.54 -0.13
CA VAL A 392 -6.32 -23.34 -1.09
C VAL A 392 -7.15 -22.45 -2.04
N CYS A 393 -7.36 -21.16 -1.74
CA CYS A 393 -8.24 -20.27 -2.51
C CYS A 393 -7.46 -19.11 -3.17
N PRO A 394 -7.59 -18.94 -4.50
CA PRO A 394 -6.87 -19.76 -5.48
C PRO A 394 -5.35 -19.67 -5.19
N ASN A 395 -4.54 -20.60 -5.69
CA ASN A 395 -3.07 -20.68 -5.51
C ASN A 395 -2.25 -19.39 -5.79
N HIS A 396 -2.87 -18.26 -6.08
CA HIS A 396 -2.30 -16.97 -6.43
C HIS A 396 -1.16 -16.49 -5.52
N PRO A 397 -1.22 -16.51 -4.17
CA PRO A 397 -0.05 -16.13 -3.37
C PRO A 397 1.18 -17.01 -3.67
N GLN A 398 0.98 -18.33 -3.76
CA GLN A 398 2.05 -19.27 -4.15
C GLN A 398 2.53 -19.03 -5.58
N GLN A 399 1.64 -18.69 -6.51
CA GLN A 399 2.02 -18.35 -7.88
C GLN A 399 2.84 -17.06 -7.92
N ILE A 400 2.50 -16.03 -7.14
CA ILE A 400 3.29 -14.79 -7.09
C ILE A 400 4.70 -15.07 -6.55
N PHE A 401 4.84 -15.91 -5.51
CA PHE A 401 6.18 -16.30 -5.03
C PHE A 401 6.98 -17.04 -6.11
N ARG A 402 6.35 -17.93 -6.87
CA ARG A 402 6.98 -18.60 -8.02
C ARG A 402 7.37 -17.61 -9.12
N VAL A 403 6.53 -16.61 -9.38
CA VAL A 403 6.81 -15.55 -10.36
C VAL A 403 8.05 -14.79 -9.92
N ARG A 404 8.10 -14.32 -8.67
CA ARG A 404 9.27 -13.61 -8.14
C ARG A 404 10.55 -14.41 -8.24
N SER A 405 10.54 -15.67 -7.78
CA SER A 405 11.71 -16.55 -7.89
C SER A 405 12.17 -16.73 -9.34
N LEU A 406 11.24 -16.90 -10.28
CA LEU A 406 11.59 -17.03 -11.70
C LEU A 406 12.13 -15.71 -12.28
N LEU A 407 11.58 -14.57 -11.88
CA LEU A 407 12.08 -13.26 -12.30
C LEU A 407 13.49 -13.02 -11.78
N ASP A 408 13.80 -13.40 -10.54
CA ASP A 408 15.14 -13.33 -9.97
C ASP A 408 16.13 -14.17 -10.79
N ASP A 409 15.77 -15.41 -11.13
CA ASP A 409 16.58 -16.27 -12.01
C ASP A 409 16.81 -15.63 -13.40
N ILE A 410 15.78 -15.03 -13.98
CA ILE A 410 15.84 -14.37 -15.28
C ILE A 410 16.77 -13.15 -15.24
N TRP A 411 16.63 -12.29 -14.24
CA TRP A 411 17.44 -11.08 -14.12
C TRP A 411 18.88 -11.39 -13.73
N GLU A 412 19.12 -12.43 -12.94
CA GLU A 412 20.47 -12.92 -12.69
C GLU A 412 21.12 -13.44 -13.98
N LEU A 413 20.38 -14.20 -14.79
CA LEU A 413 20.87 -14.69 -16.08
C LEU A 413 21.14 -13.54 -17.06
N GLU A 414 20.22 -12.58 -17.17
CA GLU A 414 20.40 -11.36 -17.99
C GLU A 414 21.68 -10.64 -17.61
N ALA A 415 21.86 -10.35 -16.31
CA ALA A 415 23.05 -9.67 -15.83
C ALA A 415 24.32 -10.50 -16.10
N LYS A 416 24.24 -11.82 -15.97
CA LYS A 416 25.36 -12.73 -16.24
C LYS A 416 25.76 -12.72 -17.71
N ILE A 417 24.80 -12.72 -18.63
CA ILE A 417 25.01 -12.73 -20.08
C ILE A 417 25.47 -11.35 -20.57
N SER A 418 24.73 -10.30 -20.21
CA SER A 418 24.92 -8.94 -20.74
C SER A 418 26.06 -8.17 -20.09
N ARG A 419 26.48 -8.52 -18.87
CA ARG A 419 27.46 -7.72 -18.10
C ARG A 419 28.65 -8.53 -17.57
N LYS A 420 28.44 -9.74 -17.05
CA LYS A 420 29.51 -10.49 -16.35
C LYS A 420 30.38 -11.36 -17.27
N ARG A 421 29.80 -12.07 -18.25
CA ARG A 421 30.55 -13.03 -19.07
C ARG A 421 31.12 -12.45 -20.37
N GLY A 422 30.61 -11.32 -20.86
CA GLY A 422 31.24 -10.59 -21.98
C GLY A 422 30.99 -11.15 -23.38
N TRP A 423 30.07 -12.12 -23.56
CA TRP A 423 29.84 -12.78 -24.84
C TRP A 423 28.63 -12.24 -25.62
N VAL A 424 27.64 -11.65 -24.95
CA VAL A 424 26.43 -11.09 -25.58
C VAL A 424 26.13 -9.72 -24.95
N THR A 425 27.17 -8.90 -24.81
CA THR A 425 27.04 -7.52 -24.35
C THR A 425 26.50 -6.62 -25.48
N PRO A 426 26.02 -5.42 -25.17
CA PRO A 426 25.70 -4.43 -26.20
C PRO A 426 26.85 -4.14 -27.18
N TYR A 427 28.10 -4.27 -26.75
CA TYR A 427 29.27 -4.16 -27.63
C TYR A 427 29.34 -5.33 -28.63
N ASN A 428 29.19 -6.57 -28.15
CA ASN A 428 29.23 -7.76 -29.02
C ASN A 428 28.13 -7.68 -30.09
N ILE A 429 26.90 -7.32 -29.67
CA ILE A 429 25.74 -7.19 -30.54
C ILE A 429 25.99 -6.11 -31.60
N ARG A 430 26.45 -4.91 -31.20
CA ARG A 430 26.67 -3.79 -32.12
C ARG A 430 27.71 -4.10 -33.19
N HIS A 431 28.74 -4.85 -32.84
CA HIS A 431 29.87 -5.13 -33.72
C HIS A 431 29.81 -6.52 -34.37
N ASN A 432 28.73 -7.28 -34.16
CA ASN A 432 28.62 -8.68 -34.57
C ASN A 432 29.85 -9.50 -34.17
N TYR A 433 30.33 -9.26 -32.95
CA TYR A 433 31.63 -9.74 -32.49
C TYR A 433 31.49 -10.61 -31.24
N SER A 434 31.38 -11.92 -31.44
CA SER A 434 31.39 -12.92 -30.37
C SER A 434 31.83 -14.28 -30.86
N LEU A 435 32.16 -15.19 -29.94
CA LEU A 435 32.50 -16.59 -30.23
C LEU A 435 31.22 -17.45 -30.19
N PRO A 436 30.77 -18.05 -31.32
CA PRO A 436 29.50 -18.78 -31.39
C PRO A 436 29.35 -19.88 -30.33
N LEU A 437 30.42 -20.64 -30.06
CA LEU A 437 30.40 -21.67 -29.01
C LEU A 437 30.02 -21.12 -27.63
N ARG A 438 30.52 -19.94 -27.28
CA ARG A 438 30.21 -19.30 -25.98
C ARG A 438 28.82 -18.71 -25.96
N VAL A 439 28.33 -18.20 -27.10
CA VAL A 439 26.94 -17.76 -27.26
C VAL A 439 25.99 -18.93 -27.02
N ASP A 440 26.27 -20.10 -27.60
CA ASP A 440 25.52 -21.34 -27.38
C ASP A 440 25.48 -21.75 -25.90
N GLU A 441 26.63 -21.73 -25.23
CA GLU A 441 26.71 -22.06 -23.80
C GLU A 441 25.95 -21.08 -22.90
N VAL A 442 25.96 -19.78 -23.19
CA VAL A 442 25.40 -18.77 -22.28
C VAL A 442 23.95 -18.41 -22.56
N VAL A 443 23.51 -18.45 -23.82
CA VAL A 443 22.14 -18.09 -24.23
C VAL A 443 21.29 -19.35 -24.32
N PHE A 444 21.63 -20.26 -25.24
CA PHE A 444 20.74 -21.36 -25.63
C PHE A 444 20.66 -22.49 -24.59
N SER A 445 21.55 -22.52 -23.61
CA SER A 445 21.47 -23.48 -22.49
C SER A 445 20.33 -23.17 -21.50
N GLN A 446 19.95 -21.90 -21.34
CA GLN A 446 19.03 -21.47 -20.27
C GLN A 446 17.87 -20.59 -20.75
N VAL A 447 18.09 -19.71 -21.74
CA VAL A 447 17.08 -18.74 -22.18
C VAL A 447 15.78 -19.41 -22.65
N PRO A 448 15.80 -20.42 -23.56
CA PRO A 448 14.56 -21.07 -24.01
C PRO A 448 13.79 -21.78 -22.88
N ARG A 449 14.52 -22.35 -21.91
CA ARG A 449 13.93 -22.99 -20.74
C ARG A 449 13.20 -21.96 -19.86
N LEU A 450 13.85 -20.84 -19.57
CA LEU A 450 13.25 -19.79 -18.74
C LEU A 450 12.05 -19.12 -19.43
N GLN A 451 12.12 -18.88 -20.75
CA GLN A 451 10.97 -18.38 -21.51
C GLN A 451 9.78 -19.32 -21.42
N ARG A 452 10.00 -20.63 -21.63
CA ARG A 452 8.94 -21.64 -21.52
C ARG A 452 8.33 -21.67 -20.11
N HIS A 453 9.16 -21.61 -19.08
CA HIS A 453 8.70 -21.55 -17.69
C HIS A 453 7.87 -20.28 -17.43
N LEU A 454 8.31 -19.13 -17.93
CA LEU A 454 7.62 -17.86 -17.78
C LEU A 454 6.23 -17.90 -18.42
N VAL A 455 6.13 -18.45 -19.64
CA VAL A 455 4.84 -18.61 -20.35
C VAL A 455 3.90 -19.57 -19.61
N ILE A 456 4.40 -20.71 -19.11
CA ILE A 456 3.60 -21.66 -18.34
C ILE A 456 3.05 -20.98 -17.07
N LEU A 457 3.92 -20.26 -16.36
CA LEU A 457 3.57 -19.59 -15.12
C LEU A 457 2.58 -18.44 -15.35
N ALA A 458 2.78 -17.65 -16.40
CA ALA A 458 1.86 -16.58 -16.80
C ALA A 458 0.44 -17.14 -17.05
N ASN A 459 0.34 -18.23 -17.80
CA ASN A 459 -0.95 -18.92 -18.02
C ASN A 459 -1.58 -19.43 -16.72
N SER A 460 -0.76 -19.97 -15.80
CA SER A 460 -1.23 -20.39 -14.49
C SER A 460 -1.78 -19.21 -13.66
N VAL A 461 -1.11 -18.05 -13.69
CA VAL A 461 -1.57 -16.84 -13.00
C VAL A 461 -2.88 -16.35 -13.61
N VAL A 462 -2.95 -16.24 -14.94
CA VAL A 462 -4.17 -15.84 -15.67
C VAL A 462 -5.34 -16.73 -15.29
N ASN A 463 -5.18 -18.05 -15.29
CA ASN A 463 -6.24 -18.98 -14.93
C ASN A 463 -6.66 -18.86 -13.46
N SER A 464 -5.74 -18.50 -12.55
CA SER A 464 -6.07 -18.26 -11.14
C SER A 464 -6.84 -16.96 -10.90
N LEU A 465 -6.65 -15.95 -11.77
CA LEU A 465 -7.25 -14.62 -11.61
C LEU A 465 -8.55 -14.44 -12.40
N LYS A 466 -8.76 -15.20 -13.49
CA LYS A 466 -9.97 -15.17 -14.33
C LYS A 466 -11.30 -15.17 -13.55
N PRO A 467 -11.47 -15.93 -12.46
CA PRO A 467 -12.74 -15.93 -11.71
C PRO A 467 -12.98 -14.68 -10.86
N ILE A 468 -11.96 -13.82 -10.70
CA ILE A 468 -11.94 -12.73 -9.69
C ILE A 468 -11.88 -11.37 -10.38
N PHE A 469 -11.14 -11.27 -11.48
CA PHE A 469 -10.85 -10.01 -12.15
C PHE A 469 -11.24 -10.06 -13.63
N PRO A 470 -11.60 -8.90 -14.22
CA PRO A 470 -11.81 -8.80 -15.65
C PRO A 470 -10.47 -8.99 -16.40
N THR A 471 -10.56 -9.35 -17.68
CA THR A 471 -9.41 -9.69 -18.51
C THR A 471 -8.39 -8.55 -18.56
N GLU A 472 -8.86 -7.31 -18.61
CA GLU A 472 -8.06 -6.09 -18.71
C GLU A 472 -7.15 -5.94 -17.48
N THR A 473 -7.68 -6.10 -16.26
CA THR A 473 -6.90 -6.05 -15.02
C THR A 473 -5.85 -7.16 -14.97
N ILE A 474 -6.20 -8.36 -15.45
CA ILE A 474 -5.27 -9.49 -15.48
C ILE A 474 -4.12 -9.21 -16.46
N LEU A 475 -4.43 -8.72 -17.66
CA LEU A 475 -3.43 -8.41 -18.68
C LEU A 475 -2.52 -7.26 -18.23
N GLU A 476 -3.07 -6.21 -17.61
CA GLU A 476 -2.28 -5.12 -17.03
C GLU A 476 -1.29 -5.66 -15.97
N TRP A 477 -1.75 -6.55 -15.08
CA TRP A 477 -0.87 -7.14 -14.08
C TRP A 477 0.25 -7.98 -14.72
N ILE A 478 -0.06 -8.79 -15.76
CA ILE A 478 0.93 -9.58 -16.50
C ILE A 478 1.94 -8.67 -17.21
N GLU A 479 1.47 -7.58 -17.80
CA GLU A 479 2.31 -6.59 -18.46
C GLU A 479 3.31 -5.97 -17.46
N GLN A 480 2.81 -5.50 -16.32
CA GLN A 480 3.64 -4.85 -15.30
C GLN A 480 4.66 -5.80 -14.65
N ASN A 481 4.30 -7.07 -14.44
CA ASN A 481 5.11 -7.98 -13.62
C ASN A 481 5.93 -8.99 -14.43
N MET A 482 5.54 -9.34 -15.66
CA MET A 482 6.14 -10.47 -16.39
C MET A 482 6.62 -10.10 -17.79
N TRP A 483 6.05 -9.08 -18.43
CA TRP A 483 6.34 -8.79 -19.84
C TRP A 483 7.77 -8.28 -20.07
N GLU A 484 8.29 -7.42 -19.19
CA GLU A 484 9.68 -6.95 -19.30
C GLU A 484 10.69 -8.08 -19.24
N ALA A 485 10.47 -9.07 -18.37
CA ALA A 485 11.32 -10.26 -18.27
C ALA A 485 11.25 -11.11 -19.54
N TRP A 486 10.05 -11.29 -20.11
CA TRP A 486 9.88 -12.00 -21.38
C TRP A 486 10.63 -11.29 -22.52
N LYS A 487 10.47 -9.96 -22.63
CA LYS A 487 11.18 -9.14 -23.64
C LYS A 487 12.69 -9.22 -23.49
N ALA A 488 13.20 -9.23 -22.27
CA ALA A 488 14.63 -9.38 -22.01
C ALA A 488 15.15 -10.73 -22.53
N LEU A 489 14.43 -11.83 -22.26
CA LEU A 489 14.79 -13.15 -22.76
C LEU A 489 14.70 -13.25 -24.30
N ASP A 490 13.61 -12.77 -24.91
CA ASP A 490 13.43 -12.72 -26.37
C ASP A 490 14.53 -11.90 -27.05
N LYS A 491 14.93 -10.77 -26.46
CA LYS A 491 16.07 -9.97 -26.94
C LYS A 491 17.39 -10.74 -26.88
N LEU A 492 17.65 -11.47 -25.79
CA LEU A 492 18.86 -12.27 -25.63
C LEU A 492 18.90 -13.43 -26.61
N GLU A 493 17.78 -14.10 -26.84
CA GLU A 493 17.65 -15.18 -27.82
C GLU A 493 17.95 -14.68 -29.24
N LYS A 494 17.29 -13.59 -29.67
CA LYS A 494 17.52 -12.96 -30.99
C LYS A 494 18.96 -12.48 -31.18
N ALA A 495 19.53 -11.88 -30.14
CA ALA A 495 20.94 -11.48 -30.14
C ALA A 495 21.88 -12.69 -30.24
N GLY A 496 21.55 -13.77 -29.51
CA GLY A 496 22.25 -15.05 -29.57
C GLY A 496 22.22 -15.66 -30.97
N ASP A 497 21.04 -15.73 -31.59
CA ASP A 497 20.87 -16.24 -32.95
C ASP A 497 21.69 -15.45 -33.96
N THR A 498 21.68 -14.13 -33.85
CA THR A 498 22.48 -13.25 -34.72
C THR A 498 23.97 -13.54 -34.57
N LEU A 499 24.47 -13.54 -33.34
CA LEU A 499 25.90 -13.71 -33.05
C LEU A 499 26.42 -15.13 -33.33
N ARG A 500 25.58 -16.15 -33.13
CA ARG A 500 25.91 -17.56 -33.41
C ARG A 500 26.14 -17.81 -34.89
N ASN A 501 25.41 -17.11 -35.76
CA ASN A 501 25.47 -17.28 -37.21
C ASN A 501 26.58 -16.46 -37.88
N ILE A 502 27.33 -15.64 -37.13
CA ILE A 502 28.48 -14.90 -37.67
C ILE A 502 29.62 -15.87 -37.97
N GLN A 503 30.10 -15.84 -39.21
CA GLN A 503 31.25 -16.62 -39.68
C GLN A 503 32.49 -15.77 -39.99
N VAL A 504 32.32 -14.44 -40.09
CA VAL A 504 33.39 -13.50 -40.45
C VAL A 504 33.35 -12.32 -39.49
N TRP A 505 34.49 -11.99 -38.88
CA TRP A 505 34.62 -10.94 -37.86
C TRP A 505 35.44 -9.75 -38.37
N PRO A 506 35.13 -8.52 -37.93
CA PRO A 506 35.98 -7.36 -38.22
C PRO A 506 37.37 -7.52 -37.60
N ARG A 507 38.40 -7.08 -38.34
CA ARG A 507 39.78 -6.98 -37.83
C ARG A 507 39.83 -5.92 -36.74
N ARG A 508 40.60 -6.16 -35.68
CA ARG A 508 40.83 -5.17 -34.62
C ARG A 508 41.84 -4.10 -35.07
N PRO A 509 41.72 -2.85 -34.60
CA PRO A 509 40.67 -2.34 -33.70
C PRO A 509 39.32 -2.19 -34.40
N VAL A 510 38.23 -2.52 -33.70
CA VAL A 510 36.87 -2.38 -34.25
C VAL A 510 36.48 -0.91 -34.20
N PRO A 511 35.97 -0.30 -35.30
CA PRO A 511 35.60 1.11 -35.32
C PRO A 511 34.57 1.47 -34.24
N SER A 512 34.82 2.57 -33.53
CA SER A 512 33.90 3.08 -32.51
C SER A 512 32.68 3.76 -33.15
N PRO A 513 31.49 3.71 -32.53
CA PRO A 513 30.30 4.38 -33.07
C PRO A 513 30.49 5.90 -33.03
N GLN A 514 30.39 6.59 -34.18
CA GLN A 514 30.56 8.05 -34.24
C GLN A 514 29.58 8.78 -33.31
N LYS A 515 28.32 8.32 -33.25
CA LYS A 515 27.32 8.86 -32.33
C LYS A 515 27.79 8.84 -30.86
N MET A 516 28.54 7.83 -30.43
CA MET A 516 29.10 7.77 -29.07
C MET A 516 30.17 8.86 -28.87
N VAL A 517 31.01 9.09 -29.86
CA VAL A 517 32.04 10.14 -29.84
C VAL A 517 31.38 11.51 -29.75
N ASP A 518 30.35 11.73 -30.57
CA ASP A 518 29.59 12.99 -30.62
C ASP A 518 28.82 13.24 -29.32
N ASP A 519 28.03 12.25 -28.86
CA ASP A 519 27.21 12.34 -27.65
C ASP A 519 28.07 12.58 -26.39
N LEU A 520 29.27 11.97 -26.34
CA LEU A 520 30.21 12.13 -25.23
C LEU A 520 31.21 13.27 -25.42
N ARG A 521 31.13 14.01 -26.54
CA ARG A 521 32.03 15.12 -26.90
C ARG A 521 33.52 14.77 -26.82
N LEU A 522 33.86 13.55 -27.25
CA LEU A 522 35.24 13.10 -27.27
C LEU A 522 35.93 13.74 -28.47
N THR A 523 37.06 14.42 -28.26
CA THR A 523 37.94 14.85 -29.34
C THR A 523 38.50 13.63 -30.04
N ALA A 524 38.51 13.61 -31.38
CA ALA A 524 39.26 12.60 -32.13
C ALA A 524 40.67 12.53 -31.56
N LEU A 525 41.09 11.36 -31.07
CA LEU A 525 42.50 11.12 -30.80
C LEU A 525 43.16 11.13 -32.16
N ASP A 526 43.96 12.15 -32.46
CA ASP A 526 44.64 12.28 -33.76
C ASP A 526 45.41 10.98 -34.07
N ASP A 527 44.98 10.26 -35.10
CA ASP A 527 45.71 9.13 -35.68
C ASP A 527 46.91 9.67 -36.49
N SER A 528 47.87 10.30 -35.81
CA SER A 528 49.15 10.68 -36.41
C SER A 528 50.19 9.58 -36.19
N GLU A 529 49.88 8.31 -36.51
CA GLU A 529 50.88 7.24 -36.55
C GLU A 529 50.34 5.97 -37.26
N ASN A 530 49.99 6.09 -38.54
CA ASN A 530 49.85 4.93 -39.43
C ASN A 530 50.44 5.25 -40.82
N THR A 531 51.76 5.43 -40.85
CA THR A 531 52.57 5.43 -42.08
C THR A 531 53.48 4.19 -42.12
N VAL A 532 52.93 2.99 -41.98
CA VAL A 532 53.64 1.76 -42.40
C VAL A 532 52.64 0.69 -42.84
N ASP A 533 52.07 0.79 -44.04
CA ASP A 533 51.59 -0.40 -44.79
C ASP A 533 51.29 -0.07 -46.26
N THR A 534 52.24 0.57 -46.94
CA THR A 534 52.18 0.81 -48.40
C THR A 534 53.35 0.18 -49.15
N GLU A 535 53.89 -0.94 -48.66
CA GLU A 535 54.94 -1.72 -49.36
C GLU A 535 54.69 -3.25 -49.39
N LEU A 536 53.44 -3.68 -49.55
CA LEU A 536 53.14 -5.08 -49.93
C LEU A 536 52.19 -5.20 -51.14
N LYS A 537 52.25 -4.21 -52.04
CA LYS A 537 51.74 -4.31 -53.42
C LYS A 537 52.75 -3.73 -54.41
N LYS A 538 53.88 -4.42 -54.59
CA LYS A 538 54.69 -4.42 -55.81
C LYS A 538 55.25 -5.81 -56.04
#